data_AF-A0A4R5DZP9-F1
#
_entry.id   AF-A0A4R5DZP9-F1
#
_cell.length_a   1.000
_cell.length_b   1.000
_cell.length_c   1.000
_cell.angle_alpha   90.00
_cell.angle_beta   90.00
_cell.angle_gamma   90.00
#
_symmetry.space_group_name_H-M   'P 1'
#
loop_
_entity.id
_entity.type
_entity.pdbx_description
1 polymer ?
#
loop_
_entity_poly.entity_id
_entity_poly.type
_entity_poly.pdbx_seq_one_letter_code
_entity_poly.pdbx_strand_id
1 'polypeptide(L)' 'MIYGYTKPPQAVKDGIVQRLAIFYKSLSEDELIEKSGAPEYVPVAIEELTIEGKIEFINGRYVLKGNN' A
#
# COMPACT_ATOMS: atom_id res chain seq x y z
N MET A 1 14.76 -17.34 7.60
CA MET A 1 15.05 -15.96 8.06
C MET A 1 14.03 -15.07 7.38
N ILE A 2 12.94 -14.74 8.09
CA ILE A 2 11.99 -13.74 7.59
C ILE A 2 12.38 -12.47 8.35
N TYR A 3 12.88 -11.49 7.61
CA TYR A 3 13.35 -10.21 8.13
C TYR A 3 12.35 -9.64 9.15
N GLY A 4 12.86 -9.02 10.21
CA GLY A 4 12.11 -8.49 11.35
C GLY A 4 11.20 -7.29 11.03
N TYR A 5 10.38 -7.44 10.01
CA TYR A 5 9.33 -6.51 9.65
C TYR A 5 8.16 -6.73 10.61
N THR A 6 7.86 -5.73 11.43
CA THR A 6 6.66 -5.72 12.25
C THR A 6 5.43 -5.74 11.34
N LYS A 7 4.55 -6.71 11.58
CA LYS A 7 3.29 -6.86 10.83
C LYS A 7 2.53 -5.53 10.82
N PRO A 8 2.12 -5.01 9.65
CA PRO A 8 1.44 -3.73 9.56
C PRO A 8 0.09 -3.80 10.30
N PRO A 9 -0.25 -2.81 11.15
CA PRO A 9 -1.60 -2.68 11.67
C PRO A 9 -2.61 -2.59 10.53
N GLN A 10 -3.80 -3.16 10.72
CA GLN A 10 -4.87 -3.12 9.71
C GLN A 10 -5.21 -1.68 9.28
N ALA A 11 -5.14 -0.72 10.21
CA ALA A 11 -5.36 0.70 9.94
C ALA A 11 -4.37 1.28 8.90
N VAL A 12 -3.13 0.79 8.82
CA VAL A 12 -2.16 1.21 7.80
C VAL A 12 -2.60 0.71 6.42
N LYS A 13 -3.00 -0.57 6.34
CA LYS A 13 -3.51 -1.18 5.11
C LYS A 13 -4.76 -0.45 4.60
N ASP A 14 -5.71 -0.18 5.50
CA ASP A 14 -6.94 0.54 5.17
C ASP A 14 -6.65 1.97 4.72
N GLY A 15 -5.67 2.64 5.35
CA GLY A 15 -5.23 3.97 4.97
C GLY A 15 -4.60 4.04 3.57
N ILE A 16 -3.87 3.01 3.13
CA ILE A 16 -3.32 2.91 1.78
C ILE A 16 -4.46 2.72 0.76
N VAL A 17 -5.38 1.78 1.03
CA VAL A 17 -6.54 1.50 0.17
C VAL A 17 -7.41 2.75 0.03
N GLN A 18 -7.71 3.44 1.13
CA GLN A 18 -8.51 4.66 1.12
C GLN A 18 -7.86 5.79 0.31
N ARG A 19 -6.53 5.95 0.42
CA ARG A 19 -5.78 6.93 -0.38
C ARG A 19 -5.89 6.64 -1.87
N LEU A 20 -5.73 5.38 -2.25
CA LEU A 20 -5.85 4.96 -3.64
C LEU A 20 -7.29 5.04 -4.17
N ALA A 21 -8.29 4.92 -3.31
CA ALA A 21 -9.71 5.00 -3.67
C ALA A 21 -10.20 6.43 -3.87
N ILE A 22 -9.81 7.34 -2.97
CA ILE A 22 -10.44 8.67 -2.86
C ILE A 22 -9.56 9.76 -3.45
N PHE A 23 -8.25 9.74 -3.15
CA PHE A 23 -7.38 10.89 -3.37
C PHE A 23 -6.47 10.73 -4.59
N TYR A 24 -5.95 9.53 -4.82
CA TYR A 24 -4.92 9.31 -5.84
C TYR A 24 -5.15 7.99 -6.56
N LYS A 25 -5.55 8.01 -7.83
CA LYS A 25 -5.79 6.77 -8.61
C LYS A 25 -4.56 5.86 -8.71
N SER A 26 -3.35 6.41 -8.57
CA SER A 26 -2.09 5.67 -8.54
C SER A 26 -1.04 6.40 -7.70
N LEU A 27 -0.22 5.66 -6.95
CA LEU A 27 0.90 6.20 -6.15
C LEU A 27 2.13 5.31 -6.26
N SER A 28 3.34 5.89 -6.28
CA SER A 28 4.56 5.12 -6.08
C SER A 28 4.70 4.67 -4.62
N GLU A 29 5.64 3.75 -4.37
CA GLU A 29 6.00 3.35 -3.00
C GLU A 29 6.45 4.55 -2.15
N ASP A 30 7.36 5.38 -2.67
CA ASP A 30 7.83 6.59 -1.99
C ASP A 30 6.66 7.52 -1.63
N GLU A 31 5.73 7.75 -2.55
CA GLU A 31 4.56 8.61 -2.26
C GLU A 31 3.64 8.00 -1.19
N LEU A 32 3.52 6.66 -1.14
CA LEU A 32 2.78 5.97 -0.08
C LEU A 32 3.49 6.09 1.27
N ILE A 33 4.82 6.01 1.29
CA ILE A 33 5.66 6.21 2.48
C ILE A 33 5.52 7.65 2.99
N GLU A 34 5.73 8.64 2.13
CA GLU A 34 5.66 10.07 2.48
C GLU A 34 4.27 10.49 2.95
N LYS A 35 3.21 9.91 2.37
CA LYS A 35 1.82 10.23 2.73
C LYS A 35 1.28 9.34 3.84
N SER A 36 2.06 8.38 4.34
CA SER A 36 1.72 7.54 5.47
C SER A 36 2.14 8.21 6.78
N GLY A 37 1.32 8.07 7.82
CA GLY A 37 1.73 8.43 9.18
C GLY A 37 2.61 7.37 9.86
N ALA A 38 2.89 6.27 9.16
CA ALA A 38 3.62 5.11 9.67
C ALA A 38 4.46 4.48 8.53
N PRO A 39 5.51 5.18 8.06
CA PRO A 39 6.30 4.80 6.87
C PRO A 39 6.95 3.42 6.97
N GLU A 40 7.34 2.99 8.16
CA GLU A 40 8.01 1.72 8.42
C GLU A 40 7.16 0.48 8.09
N TYR A 41 5.84 0.64 8.07
CA TYR A 41 4.88 -0.42 7.78
C TYR A 41 4.47 -0.48 6.31
N VAL A 42 4.73 0.59 5.54
CA VAL A 42 4.23 0.71 4.16
C VAL A 42 4.76 -0.39 3.24
N PRO A 43 6.07 -0.74 3.22
CA PRO A 43 6.57 -1.79 2.33
C PRO A 43 5.94 -3.17 2.56
N VAL A 44 5.66 -3.49 3.82
CA VAL A 44 4.99 -4.76 4.18
C VAL A 44 3.51 -4.69 3.86
N ALA A 45 2.87 -3.54 4.13
CA ALA A 45 1.46 -3.35 3.86
C ALA A 45 1.13 -3.42 2.36
N ILE A 46 1.96 -2.82 1.48
CA ILE A 46 1.77 -2.91 0.03
C ILE A 46 1.97 -4.34 -0.46
N GLU A 47 2.94 -5.09 0.09
CA GLU A 47 3.14 -6.50 -0.25
C GLU A 47 1.91 -7.34 0.15
N GLU A 48 1.45 -7.22 1.41
CA GLU A 48 0.25 -7.92 1.88
C GLU A 48 -0.98 -7.56 1.05
N LEU A 49 -1.21 -6.27 0.76
CA LEU A 49 -2.36 -5.82 -0.04
C LEU A 49 -2.30 -6.31 -1.49
N THR A 50 -1.11 -6.46 -2.05
CA THR A 50 -0.90 -7.00 -3.41
C THR A 50 -1.22 -8.49 -3.43
N ILE A 51 -0.75 -9.25 -2.42
CA ILE A 51 -1.06 -10.68 -2.25
C ILE A 51 -2.56 -10.90 -2.01
N GLU A 52 -3.18 -10.06 -1.17
CA GLU A 52 -4.63 -10.04 -0.92
C GLU A 52 -5.44 -9.67 -2.18
N GLY A 53 -4.78 -9.15 -3.23
CA GLY A 53 -5.42 -8.74 -4.47
C GLY A 53 -6.26 -7.47 -4.36
N LYS A 54 -5.98 -6.61 -3.37
CA LYS A 54 -6.65 -5.30 -3.21
C LYS A 54 -6.02 -4.22 -4.06
N ILE A 55 -4.70 -4.30 -4.25
CA ILE A 55 -3.94 -3.39 -5.10
C ILE A 55 -3.14 -4.19 -6.12
N GLU A 56 -2.71 -3.51 -7.18
CA GLU A 56 -1.80 -4.05 -8.19
C GLU A 56 -0.74 -3.02 -8.57
N PHE A 57 0.42 -3.51 -9.01
CA PHE A 57 1.54 -2.66 -9.41
C PHE A 57 1.61 -2.58 -10.94
N ILE A 58 1.38 -1.39 -11.50
CA ILE A 58 1.33 -1.13 -12.93
C ILE A 58 2.21 0.09 -13.24
N ASN A 59 3.12 -0.05 -14.21
CA ASN A 59 3.96 1.05 -14.71
C ASN A 59 4.68 1.84 -13.59
N GLY A 60 5.19 1.14 -12.57
CA GLY A 60 5.94 1.77 -11.47
C GLY A 60 5.06 2.34 -10.35
N ARG A 61 3.74 2.11 -10.36
CA ARG A 61 2.80 2.69 -9.39
C ARG A 61 1.80 1.64 -8.91
N TYR A 62 1.39 1.76 -7.66
CA TYR A 62 0.30 0.98 -7.05
C TYR A 62 -1.05 1.61 -7.36
N VAL A 63 -2.00 0.78 -7.79
CA VAL A 63 -3.40 1.16 -8.07
C VAL A 63 -4.35 0.20 -7.37
N LEU A 64 -5.61 0.61 -7.17
CA LEU A 64 -6.63 -0.32 -6.69
C LEU A 64 -7.02 -1.31 -7.78
N LYS A 65 -7.01 -2.59 -7.42
CA LYS A 65 -7.43 -3.66 -8.32
C LYS A 65 -8.95 -3.63 -8.48
N GLY A 66 -9.42 -3.67 -9.73
CA GLY A 66 -10.85 -3.71 -10.04
C GLY A 66 -11.57 -2.36 -10.05
N ASN A 67 -10.86 -1.24 -9.94
CA ASN A 67 -11.43 0.12 -10.06
C ASN A 67 -11.20 0.74 -11.46
N ASN A 68 -11.14 -0.12 -12.51
CA ASN A 68 -11.02 0.25 -13.92
C ASN A 68 -12.41 0.26 -14.59
#